data_AF-A0A844EGR9-F1
#
_entry.id   AF-A0A844EGR9-F1
#
_cell.length_a   1.000
_cell.length_b   1.000
_cell.length_c   1.000
_cell.angle_alpha   90.00
_cell.angle_beta   90.00
_cell.angle_gamma   90.00
#
_symmetry.space_group_name_H-M   'P 1'
#
loop_
_entity.id
_entity.type
_entity.pdbx_description
1 polymer ?
#
loop_
_entity_poly.entity_id
_entity_poly.type
_entity_poly.pdbx_seq_one_letter_code
_entity_poly.pdbx_strand_id
1 'polypeptide(L)'
;MKSSLQNLHRNIFSLVWTGVRRNYDNLDDNIAKHLGETDANHPVEIHLSRMFSEVFKRHSRDEADRLFIVGTKSTTPSLQKVSSRPVTPWFFSRVFLVLAVSFVMLMALLFVFKSNKVIPGLIFIGSLTVPLSLLMMFFEINVYQNISIRQTMVIFLVGGILSLIVTMTFYMILPIRTEISIESALIVGIVEELAKCVVIILFINSYKANYIFNGVLIGACIGAGFSVFESSGYVSEYGLATIFTRSFQAIGTHTIWAAIIGGAVILGKARKKPFTAKDFVTKPKFY
;
A
#
# COMPACT_ATOMS: atom_id res chain seq x y z
N MET A 1 -33.99 -14.38 23.49
CA MET A 1 -32.59 -13.93 23.74
C MET A 1 -31.76 -13.76 22.46
N LYS A 2 -31.83 -14.66 21.46
CA LYS A 2 -31.09 -14.53 20.18
C LYS A 2 -31.48 -13.33 19.29
N SER A 3 -32.76 -12.95 19.25
CA SER A 3 -33.25 -11.81 18.45
C SER A 3 -32.78 -10.44 18.97
N SER A 4 -32.67 -10.30 20.30
CA SER A 4 -32.21 -9.07 20.94
C SER A 4 -30.75 -8.75 20.65
N LEU A 5 -29.87 -9.77 20.61
CA LEU A 5 -28.45 -9.59 20.28
C LEU A 5 -28.23 -9.24 18.81
N GLN A 6 -29.01 -9.82 17.89
CA GLN A 6 -28.92 -9.49 16.46
C GLN A 6 -29.38 -8.05 16.16
N ASN A 7 -30.42 -7.60 16.84
CA ASN A 7 -30.90 -6.22 16.72
C ASN A 7 -29.91 -5.22 17.33
N LEU A 8 -29.30 -5.55 18.47
CA LEU A 8 -28.26 -4.72 19.08
C LEU A 8 -27.03 -4.61 18.16
N HIS A 9 -26.59 -5.71 17.54
CA HIS A 9 -25.46 -5.71 16.62
C HIS A 9 -25.75 -4.89 15.36
N ARG A 10 -26.95 -5.00 14.78
CA ARG A 10 -27.39 -4.18 13.64
C ARG A 10 -27.45 -2.70 14.00
N ASN A 11 -27.97 -2.36 15.19
CA ASN A 11 -28.12 -0.97 15.63
C ASN A 11 -26.78 -0.32 15.96
N ILE A 12 -25.85 -1.05 16.60
CA ILE A 12 -24.48 -0.55 16.84
C ILE A 12 -23.74 -0.40 15.51
N PHE A 13 -23.87 -1.37 14.59
CA PHE A 13 -23.23 -1.29 13.28
C PHE A 13 -23.80 -0.13 12.46
N SER A 14 -25.12 0.09 12.46
CA SER A 14 -25.72 1.24 11.79
C SER A 14 -25.31 2.56 12.45
N LEU A 15 -25.24 2.63 13.78
CA LEU A 15 -24.86 3.84 14.51
C LEU A 15 -23.39 4.21 14.22
N VAL A 16 -22.48 3.25 14.34
CA VAL A 16 -21.05 3.42 14.02
C VAL A 16 -20.89 3.76 12.54
N TRP A 17 -21.60 3.08 11.64
CA TRP A 17 -21.55 3.37 10.20
C TRP A 17 -22.08 4.76 9.85
N THR A 18 -23.19 5.18 10.45
CA THR A 18 -23.75 6.53 10.24
C THR A 18 -22.89 7.62 10.86
N GLY A 19 -22.26 7.37 12.01
CA GLY A 19 -21.35 8.30 12.69
C GLY A 19 -20.04 8.47 11.94
N VAL A 20 -19.47 7.37 11.44
CA VAL A 20 -18.31 7.37 10.54
C VAL A 20 -18.65 8.12 9.25
N ARG A 21 -19.76 7.80 8.59
CA ARG A 21 -20.19 8.50 7.37
C ARG A 21 -20.32 10.02 7.57
N ARG A 22 -20.99 10.45 8.65
CA ARG A 22 -21.24 11.87 8.93
C ARG A 22 -19.95 12.66 9.21
N ASN A 23 -18.96 12.06 9.86
CA ASN A 23 -17.66 12.72 10.09
C ASN A 23 -16.79 12.78 8.84
N TYR A 24 -16.92 11.82 7.92
CA TYR A 24 -16.15 11.78 6.68
C TYR A 24 -16.70 12.77 5.65
N ASP A 25 -18.04 12.84 5.50
CA ASP A 25 -18.68 13.80 4.60
C ASP A 25 -18.33 15.26 5.01
N ASN A 26 -18.27 15.55 6.31
CA ASN A 26 -17.84 16.86 6.83
C ASN A 26 -16.34 17.15 6.62
N LEU A 27 -15.49 16.12 6.57
CA LEU A 27 -14.05 16.27 6.34
C LEU A 27 -13.78 16.51 4.85
N ASP A 28 -14.49 15.78 3.99
CA ASP A 28 -14.45 15.89 2.53
C ASP A 28 -14.91 17.29 2.09
N ASP A 29 -15.99 17.83 2.66
CA ASP A 29 -16.47 19.20 2.39
C ASP A 29 -15.45 20.28 2.77
N ASN A 30 -14.73 20.10 3.89
CA ASN A 30 -13.72 21.07 4.33
C ASN A 30 -12.43 21.00 3.51
N ILE A 31 -12.01 19.79 3.11
CA ILE A 31 -10.84 19.58 2.25
C ILE A 31 -11.12 20.07 0.82
N ALA A 32 -12.30 19.78 0.27
CA ALA A 32 -12.71 20.26 -1.04
C ALA A 32 -12.79 21.80 -1.09
N LYS A 33 -13.27 22.43 -0.01
CA LYS A 33 -13.32 23.90 0.13
C LYS A 33 -11.94 24.54 0.21
N HIS A 34 -10.91 23.82 0.68
CA HIS A 34 -9.53 24.34 0.77
C HIS A 34 -8.68 24.01 -0.48
N LEU A 35 -9.06 22.99 -1.25
CA LEU A 35 -8.38 22.62 -2.50
C LEU A 35 -9.04 23.20 -3.76
N GLY A 36 -10.28 23.68 -3.66
CA GLY A 36 -11.11 24.17 -4.77
C GLY A 36 -10.82 25.60 -5.27
N GLU A 37 -9.80 26.28 -4.76
CA GLU A 37 -9.45 27.64 -5.23
C GLU A 37 -8.67 27.66 -6.57
N THR A 38 -8.34 26.51 -7.18
CA THR A 38 -7.41 26.49 -8.34
C THR A 38 -7.95 25.99 -9.68
N ASP A 39 -9.20 25.51 -9.80
CA ASP A 39 -9.75 25.20 -11.13
C ASP A 39 -11.29 25.19 -11.19
N ALA A 40 -11.88 26.18 -11.86
CA ALA A 40 -13.30 26.50 -11.80
C ALA A 40 -14.23 25.65 -12.69
N ASN A 41 -13.73 24.64 -13.41
CA ASN A 41 -14.59 23.89 -14.34
C ASN A 41 -14.83 22.42 -14.03
N HIS A 42 -13.97 21.69 -13.31
CA HIS A 42 -14.27 20.33 -12.85
C HIS A 42 -13.38 19.94 -11.65
N PRO A 43 -13.75 20.26 -10.39
CA PRO A 43 -13.03 19.70 -9.25
C PRO A 43 -13.22 18.18 -9.27
N VAL A 44 -12.12 17.44 -9.38
CA VAL A 44 -12.12 15.98 -9.18
C VAL A 44 -12.25 15.73 -7.69
N GLU A 45 -13.48 15.75 -7.18
CA GLU A 45 -13.77 15.47 -5.77
C GLU A 45 -13.48 13.99 -5.46
N ILE A 46 -12.46 13.74 -4.64
CA ILE A 46 -12.12 12.41 -4.15
C ILE A 46 -13.00 12.10 -2.94
N HIS A 47 -14.16 11.50 -3.19
CA HIS A 47 -15.04 11.00 -2.13
C HIS A 47 -14.51 9.66 -1.60
N LEU A 48 -13.79 9.67 -0.47
CA LEU A 48 -13.27 8.46 0.19
C LEU A 48 -14.40 7.47 0.52
N SER A 49 -15.56 8.00 0.92
CA SER A 49 -16.77 7.21 1.21
C SER A 49 -17.25 6.43 -0.02
N ARG A 50 -17.16 7.04 -1.20
CA ARG A 50 -17.50 6.41 -2.48
C ARG A 50 -16.45 5.37 -2.88
N MET A 51 -15.18 5.67 -2.67
CA MET A 51 -14.06 4.78 -2.99
C MET A 51 -14.15 3.45 -2.23
N PHE A 52 -14.48 3.47 -0.93
CA PHE A 52 -14.59 2.25 -0.13
C PHE A 52 -16.01 1.67 -0.04
N SER A 53 -16.96 2.19 -0.82
CA SER A 53 -18.38 1.76 -0.78
C SER A 53 -18.60 0.30 -1.23
N GLU A 54 -17.69 -0.25 -2.03
CA GLU A 54 -17.77 -1.64 -2.53
C GLU A 54 -17.19 -2.65 -1.53
N VAL A 55 -16.41 -2.25 -0.53
CA VAL A 55 -15.70 -3.16 0.39
C VAL A 55 -16.64 -4.17 1.08
N PHE A 56 -17.85 -3.74 1.46
CA PHE A 56 -18.81 -4.57 2.18
C PHE A 56 -19.82 -5.29 1.27
N LYS A 57 -19.75 -5.08 -0.05
CA LYS A 57 -20.64 -5.72 -1.01
C LYS A 57 -20.16 -7.13 -1.35
N ARG A 58 -21.09 -7.94 -1.86
CA ARG A 58 -20.78 -9.28 -2.37
C ARG A 58 -20.25 -9.13 -3.79
N HIS A 59 -19.11 -9.78 -4.04
CA HIS A 59 -18.50 -9.86 -5.35
C HIS A 59 -18.38 -11.32 -5.77
N SER A 60 -18.53 -11.56 -7.06
CA SER A 60 -18.39 -12.86 -7.71
C SER A 60 -16.92 -13.27 -7.83
N ARG A 61 -16.69 -14.58 -8.07
CA ARG A 61 -15.35 -15.10 -8.33
C ARG A 61 -14.77 -14.53 -9.63
N ASP A 62 -15.58 -14.43 -10.67
CA ASP A 62 -15.18 -13.88 -11.96
C ASP A 62 -14.69 -12.43 -11.85
N GLU A 63 -15.29 -11.62 -10.97
CA GLU A 63 -14.80 -10.26 -10.69
C GLU A 63 -13.42 -10.25 -10.03
N ALA A 64 -13.16 -11.18 -9.12
CA ALA A 64 -11.82 -11.36 -8.54
C ALA A 64 -10.81 -11.83 -9.59
N ASP A 65 -11.16 -12.85 -10.39
CA ASP A 65 -10.29 -13.42 -11.43
C ASP A 65 -9.93 -12.37 -12.50
N ARG A 66 -10.87 -11.46 -12.81
CA ARG A 66 -10.61 -10.33 -13.69
C ARG A 66 -9.49 -9.41 -13.20
N LEU A 67 -9.26 -9.29 -11.90
CA LEU A 67 -8.14 -8.51 -11.35
C LEU A 67 -6.78 -9.15 -11.67
N PHE A 68 -6.70 -10.48 -11.66
CA PHE A 68 -5.45 -11.20 -11.89
C PHE A 68 -5.00 -11.16 -13.36
N ILE A 69 -5.95 -11.06 -14.30
CA ILE A 69 -5.65 -11.01 -15.74
C ILE A 69 -5.30 -9.59 -16.23
N VAL A 70 -5.34 -8.58 -15.37
CA VAL A 70 -4.98 -7.19 -15.71
C VAL A 70 -3.52 -7.06 -16.17
N GLY A 71 -3.22 -6.07 -17.01
CA GLY A 71 -1.85 -5.77 -17.45
C GLY A 71 -1.31 -6.73 -18.50
N THR A 72 -2.17 -7.53 -19.13
CA THR A 72 -1.81 -8.35 -20.29
C THR A 72 -2.12 -7.62 -21.59
N LYS A 73 -1.62 -8.13 -22.72
CA LYS A 73 -1.81 -7.52 -24.05
C LYS A 73 -3.30 -7.37 -24.42
N SER A 74 -4.15 -8.29 -23.95
CA SER A 74 -5.58 -8.33 -24.29
C SER A 74 -6.49 -7.63 -23.27
N THR A 75 -5.99 -7.33 -22.07
CA THR A 75 -6.80 -6.82 -20.95
C THR A 75 -6.47 -5.40 -20.53
N THR A 76 -5.39 -4.81 -21.05
CA THR A 76 -5.04 -3.41 -20.80
C THR A 76 -6.05 -2.49 -21.51
N PRO A 77 -6.80 -1.64 -20.78
CA PRO A 77 -7.82 -0.79 -21.38
C PRO A 77 -7.24 0.36 -22.21
N SER A 78 -8.02 0.89 -23.16
CA SER A 78 -7.69 2.14 -23.85
C SER A 78 -7.86 3.35 -22.92
N LEU A 79 -7.17 4.45 -23.23
CA LEU A 79 -7.18 5.66 -22.39
C LEU A 79 -8.59 6.25 -22.18
N GLN A 80 -9.48 6.16 -23.17
CA GLN A 80 -10.87 6.63 -23.03
C GLN A 80 -11.66 5.83 -21.97
N LYS A 81 -11.39 4.52 -21.85
CA LYS A 81 -12.01 3.65 -20.83
C LYS A 81 -11.42 3.88 -19.43
N VAL A 82 -10.17 4.34 -19.34
CA VAL A 82 -9.52 4.65 -18.06
C VAL A 82 -10.16 5.88 -17.40
N SER A 83 -10.43 6.94 -18.18
CA SER A 83 -10.95 8.22 -17.67
C SER A 83 -12.34 8.15 -17.04
N SER A 84 -13.13 7.12 -17.36
CA SER A 84 -14.52 6.96 -16.91
C SER A 84 -14.68 5.87 -15.84
N ARG A 85 -13.60 5.21 -15.44
CA ARG A 85 -13.65 4.07 -14.52
C ARG A 85 -13.74 4.55 -13.05
N PRO A 86 -14.71 4.07 -12.27
CA PRO A 86 -14.75 4.34 -10.83
C PRO A 86 -13.61 3.61 -10.11
N VAL A 87 -12.96 4.30 -9.17
CA VAL A 87 -11.92 3.73 -8.30
C VAL A 87 -12.59 3.22 -7.04
N THR A 88 -12.90 1.92 -6.99
CA THR A 88 -13.58 1.30 -5.85
C THR A 88 -12.90 -0.01 -5.43
N PRO A 89 -11.77 0.05 -4.71
CA PRO A 89 -11.07 -1.15 -4.25
C PRO A 89 -11.89 -1.91 -3.22
N TRP A 90 -11.93 -3.24 -3.34
CA TRP A 90 -12.66 -4.12 -2.40
C TRP A 90 -11.91 -5.44 -2.16
N PHE A 91 -11.15 -5.93 -3.13
CA PHE A 91 -10.48 -7.23 -3.06
C PHE A 91 -9.40 -7.28 -1.98
N PHE A 92 -8.71 -6.16 -1.74
CA PHE A 92 -7.73 -6.01 -0.66
C PHE A 92 -8.26 -6.44 0.71
N SER A 93 -9.54 -6.16 1.00
CA SER A 93 -10.17 -6.53 2.27
C SER A 93 -10.38 -8.04 2.39
N ARG A 94 -10.59 -8.73 1.26
CA ARG A 94 -10.72 -10.20 1.21
C ARG A 94 -9.36 -10.86 1.40
N VAL A 95 -8.32 -10.29 0.80
CA VAL A 95 -6.91 -10.70 1.03
C VAL A 95 -6.54 -10.54 2.50
N PHE A 96 -6.84 -9.39 3.10
CA PHE A 96 -6.63 -9.16 4.53
C PHE A 96 -7.33 -10.19 5.40
N LEU A 97 -8.62 -10.47 5.13
CA LEU A 97 -9.39 -11.44 5.90
C LEU A 97 -8.78 -12.85 5.82
N VAL A 98 -8.39 -13.30 4.63
CA VAL A 98 -7.75 -14.62 4.45
C VAL A 98 -6.44 -14.71 5.23
N LEU A 99 -5.60 -13.67 5.17
CA LEU A 99 -4.33 -13.63 5.89
C LEU A 99 -4.55 -13.56 7.42
N ALA A 100 -5.50 -12.75 7.89
CA ALA A 100 -5.85 -12.63 9.31
C ALA A 100 -6.40 -13.94 9.87
N VAL A 101 -7.30 -14.62 9.15
CA VAL A 101 -7.81 -15.94 9.55
C VAL A 101 -6.67 -16.96 9.58
N SER A 102 -5.79 -16.96 8.58
CA SER A 102 -4.61 -17.83 8.55
C SER A 102 -3.69 -17.58 9.75
N PHE A 103 -3.47 -16.31 10.11
CA PHE A 103 -2.71 -15.93 11.29
C PHE A 103 -3.34 -16.46 12.58
N VAL A 104 -4.65 -16.29 12.75
CA VAL A 104 -5.39 -16.81 13.93
C VAL A 104 -5.31 -18.34 14.00
N MET A 105 -5.43 -19.04 12.87
CA MET A 105 -5.27 -20.50 12.83
C MET A 105 -3.87 -20.93 13.25
N LEU A 106 -2.82 -20.25 12.78
CA LEU A 106 -1.44 -20.50 13.18
C LEU A 106 -1.20 -20.20 14.67
N MET A 107 -1.82 -19.14 15.20
CA MET A 107 -1.79 -18.82 16.63
C MET A 107 -2.45 -19.92 17.44
N ALA A 108 -3.60 -20.44 17.00
CA ALA A 108 -4.27 -21.56 17.65
C ALA A 108 -3.37 -22.82 17.67
N LEU A 109 -2.66 -23.11 16.58
CA LEU A 109 -1.68 -24.19 16.54
C LEU A 109 -0.53 -23.98 17.53
N LEU A 110 -0.08 -22.74 17.74
CA LEU A 110 0.96 -22.43 18.71
C LEU A 110 0.45 -22.58 20.16
N PHE A 111 -0.69 -21.99 20.50
CA PHE A 111 -1.16 -21.92 21.89
C PHE A 111 -1.91 -23.16 22.38
N VAL A 112 -2.74 -23.77 21.51
CA VAL A 112 -3.53 -24.95 21.87
C VAL A 112 -2.69 -26.21 21.74
N PHE A 113 -1.98 -26.36 20.62
CA PHE A 113 -1.22 -27.58 20.31
C PHE A 113 0.26 -27.49 20.67
N LYS A 114 0.74 -26.33 21.17
CA LYS A 114 2.13 -26.12 21.63
C LYS A 114 3.19 -26.47 20.58
N SER A 115 2.85 -26.31 19.30
CA SER A 115 3.72 -26.68 18.19
C SER A 115 4.60 -25.52 17.76
N ASN A 116 5.87 -25.51 18.18
CA ASN A 116 6.82 -24.46 17.79
C ASN A 116 7.15 -24.45 16.28
N LYS A 117 6.81 -25.51 15.54
CA LYS A 117 7.01 -25.59 14.08
C LYS A 117 6.21 -24.53 13.31
N VAL A 118 5.19 -23.93 13.92
CA VAL A 118 4.35 -22.90 13.29
C VAL A 118 4.95 -21.50 13.39
N ILE A 119 6.00 -21.31 14.19
CA ILE A 119 6.63 -20.00 14.42
C ILE A 119 7.08 -19.33 13.11
N PRO A 120 7.80 -19.99 12.19
CA PRO A 120 8.16 -19.36 10.91
C PRO A 120 6.94 -18.94 10.09
N GLY A 121 5.86 -19.75 10.14
CA GLY A 121 4.59 -19.42 9.50
C GLY A 121 3.91 -18.20 10.13
N LEU A 122 3.97 -18.04 11.45
CA LEU A 122 3.45 -16.87 12.16
C LEU A 122 4.21 -15.60 11.80
N ILE A 123 5.54 -15.67 11.76
CA ILE A 123 6.39 -14.55 11.32
C ILE A 123 6.02 -14.15 9.90
N PHE A 124 5.99 -15.12 8.98
CA PHE A 124 5.70 -14.87 7.58
C PHE A 124 4.30 -14.28 7.36
N ILE A 125 3.24 -14.95 7.85
CA ILE A 125 1.86 -14.47 7.67
C ILE A 125 1.63 -13.16 8.42
N GLY A 126 2.15 -13.02 9.64
CA GLY A 126 2.02 -11.81 10.45
C GLY A 126 2.62 -10.60 9.73
N SER A 127 3.88 -10.72 9.26
CA SER A 127 4.55 -9.64 8.52
C SER A 127 3.92 -9.37 7.15
N LEU A 128 3.29 -10.35 6.52
CA LEU A 128 2.66 -10.23 5.20
C LEU A 128 1.25 -9.59 5.24
N THR A 129 0.50 -9.80 6.32
CA THR A 129 -0.95 -9.51 6.40
C THR A 129 -1.31 -8.08 6.00
N VAL A 130 -0.71 -7.08 6.65
CA VAL A 130 -1.02 -5.66 6.38
C VAL A 130 -0.37 -5.17 5.09
N PRO A 131 0.94 -5.37 4.84
CA PRO A 131 1.60 -4.84 3.65
C PRO A 131 1.04 -5.41 2.34
N LEU A 132 0.77 -6.73 2.28
CA LEU A 132 0.20 -7.34 1.07
C LEU A 132 -1.22 -6.86 0.81
N SER A 133 -2.01 -6.66 1.86
CA SER A 133 -3.37 -6.12 1.72
C SER A 133 -3.34 -4.69 1.19
N LEU A 134 -2.49 -3.82 1.74
CA LEU A 134 -2.32 -2.46 1.23
C LEU A 134 -1.81 -2.45 -0.21
N LEU A 135 -0.87 -3.33 -0.56
CA LEU A 135 -0.41 -3.49 -1.94
C LEU A 135 -1.57 -3.83 -2.89
N MET A 136 -2.44 -4.77 -2.50
CA MET A 136 -3.60 -5.14 -3.32
C MET A 136 -4.59 -3.98 -3.47
N MET A 137 -4.74 -3.13 -2.45
CA MET A 137 -5.52 -1.91 -2.56
C MET A 137 -4.94 -0.96 -3.62
N PHE A 138 -3.62 -0.71 -3.60
CA PHE A 138 -2.96 0.11 -4.62
C PHE A 138 -3.01 -0.51 -6.02
N PHE A 139 -2.98 -1.85 -6.09
CA PHE A 139 -3.16 -2.58 -7.35
C PHE A 139 -4.56 -2.35 -7.95
N GLU A 140 -5.61 -2.39 -7.12
CA GLU A 140 -6.98 -2.07 -7.53
C GLU A 140 -7.18 -0.59 -7.90
N ILE A 141 -6.49 0.31 -7.20
CA ILE A 141 -6.52 1.76 -7.47
C ILE A 141 -5.87 2.10 -8.82
N ASN A 142 -4.97 1.25 -9.34
CA ASN A 142 -4.31 1.50 -10.61
C ASN A 142 -5.28 1.41 -11.81
N VAL A 143 -5.92 2.54 -12.12
CA VAL A 143 -6.92 2.67 -13.20
C VAL A 143 -6.38 2.31 -14.59
N TYR A 144 -5.07 2.49 -14.82
CA TYR A 144 -4.45 2.21 -16.12
C TYR A 144 -4.31 0.73 -16.40
N GLN A 145 -4.33 -0.12 -15.37
CA GLN A 145 -4.42 -1.58 -15.54
C GLN A 145 -3.35 -2.15 -16.49
N ASN A 146 -2.17 -1.53 -16.50
CA ASN A 146 -1.06 -1.77 -17.42
C ASN A 146 0.15 -2.42 -16.73
N ILE A 147 0.05 -2.67 -15.43
CA ILE A 147 1.00 -3.45 -14.64
C ILE A 147 0.29 -4.75 -14.25
N SER A 148 0.84 -5.87 -14.70
CA SER A 148 0.31 -7.21 -14.42
C SER A 148 0.64 -7.68 -13.01
N ILE A 149 -0.14 -8.62 -12.46
CA ILE A 149 0.14 -9.22 -11.15
C ILE A 149 1.55 -9.85 -11.10
N ARG A 150 2.02 -10.42 -12.22
CA ARG A 150 3.39 -10.93 -12.35
C ARG A 150 4.43 -9.82 -12.11
N GLN A 151 4.25 -8.66 -12.75
CA GLN A 151 5.14 -7.51 -12.54
C GLN A 151 5.03 -7.02 -11.10
N THR A 152 3.82 -6.85 -10.56
CA THR A 152 3.59 -6.49 -9.16
C THR A 152 4.36 -7.39 -8.20
N MET A 153 4.32 -8.72 -8.38
CA MET A 153 5.07 -9.66 -7.54
C MET A 153 6.58 -9.54 -7.69
N VAL A 154 7.10 -9.31 -8.91
CA VAL A 154 8.54 -9.07 -9.13
C VAL A 154 8.98 -7.78 -8.41
N ILE A 155 8.20 -6.71 -8.52
CA ILE A 155 8.53 -5.43 -7.90
C ILE A 155 8.44 -5.53 -6.37
N PHE A 156 7.42 -6.23 -5.86
CA PHE A 156 7.26 -6.50 -4.43
C PHE A 156 8.43 -7.29 -3.85
N LEU A 157 8.78 -8.42 -4.46
CA LEU A 157 9.85 -9.29 -3.96
C LEU A 157 11.23 -8.70 -4.24
N VAL A 158 11.58 -8.51 -5.52
CA VAL A 158 12.92 -8.10 -5.94
C VAL A 158 13.16 -6.63 -5.57
N GLY A 159 12.16 -5.76 -5.79
CA GLY A 159 12.29 -4.34 -5.44
C GLY A 159 12.35 -4.12 -3.92
N GLY A 160 11.57 -4.87 -3.13
CA GLY A 160 11.63 -4.81 -1.66
C GLY A 160 12.95 -5.31 -1.08
N ILE A 161 13.52 -6.40 -1.62
CA ILE A 161 14.85 -6.89 -1.21
C ILE A 161 15.94 -5.91 -1.67
N LEU A 162 15.85 -5.40 -2.89
CA LEU A 162 16.84 -4.47 -3.42
C LEU A 162 16.87 -3.17 -2.63
N SER A 163 15.73 -2.66 -2.16
CA SER A 163 15.70 -1.47 -1.31
C SER A 163 16.36 -1.70 0.04
N LEU A 164 16.22 -2.89 0.65
CA LEU A 164 16.98 -3.26 1.85
C LEU A 164 18.49 -3.30 1.57
N ILE A 165 18.92 -3.88 0.45
CA ILE A 165 20.35 -3.89 0.06
C ILE A 165 20.89 -2.47 -0.08
N VAL A 166 20.13 -1.57 -0.72
CA VAL A 166 20.52 -0.16 -0.88
C VAL A 166 20.55 0.55 0.49
N THR A 167 19.58 0.32 1.37
CA THR A 167 19.58 0.84 2.74
C THR A 167 20.85 0.43 3.49
N MET A 168 21.17 -0.87 3.49
CA MET A 168 22.38 -1.38 4.14
C MET A 168 23.65 -0.78 3.53
N THR A 169 23.68 -0.57 2.21
CA THR A 169 24.78 0.12 1.55
C THR A 169 24.94 1.56 2.04
N PHE A 170 23.83 2.29 2.20
CA PHE A 170 23.86 3.65 2.74
C PHE A 170 24.33 3.70 4.20
N TYR A 171 23.92 2.73 5.03
CA TYR A 171 24.41 2.62 6.41
C TYR A 171 25.92 2.37 6.51
N MET A 172 26.52 1.68 5.54
CA MET A 172 27.98 1.52 5.51
C MET A 172 28.74 2.82 5.18
N ILE A 173 28.11 3.73 4.43
CA ILE A 173 28.74 4.97 3.96
C ILE A 173 28.50 6.12 4.94
N LEU A 174 27.31 6.17 5.54
CA LEU A 174 26.91 7.23 6.47
C LEU A 174 27.36 6.87 7.88
N PRO A 175 28.06 7.76 8.62
CA PRO A 175 28.46 7.53 10.01
C PRO A 175 27.26 7.66 10.95
N ILE A 176 26.28 6.75 10.83
CA ILE A 176 25.10 6.72 11.69
C ILE A 176 25.52 6.14 13.04
N ARG A 177 25.55 6.98 14.07
CA ARG A 177 25.83 6.54 15.43
C ARG A 177 24.67 5.70 15.96
N THR A 178 24.96 4.51 16.46
CA THR A 178 24.00 3.57 17.08
C THR A 178 23.60 3.97 18.50
N GLU A 179 23.68 5.26 18.84
CA GLU A 179 23.15 5.76 20.11
C GLU A 179 21.63 5.81 20.00
N ILE A 180 20.91 5.36 21.04
CA ILE A 180 19.45 5.35 21.07
C ILE A 180 18.97 6.79 21.28
N SER A 181 18.83 7.53 20.20
CA SER A 181 18.40 8.92 20.16
C SER A 181 17.24 9.07 19.16
N ILE A 182 16.36 10.04 19.39
CA ILE A 182 15.33 10.40 18.42
C ILE A 182 15.98 10.86 17.11
N GLU A 183 17.14 11.52 17.20
CA GLU A 183 17.91 11.97 16.04
C GLU A 183 18.39 10.80 15.18
N SER A 184 18.96 9.76 15.79
CA SER A 184 19.43 8.59 15.06
C SER A 184 18.27 7.82 14.42
N ALA A 185 17.13 7.70 15.10
CA ALA A 185 15.92 7.09 14.54
C ALA A 185 15.36 7.87 13.33
N LEU A 186 15.38 9.21 13.37
CA LEU A 186 14.96 10.03 12.23
C LEU A 186 15.92 9.89 11.04
N ILE A 187 17.23 9.88 11.29
CA ILE A 187 18.23 9.67 10.24
C ILE A 187 18.04 8.30 9.58
N VAL A 188 17.85 7.24 10.39
CA VAL A 188 17.56 5.88 9.92
C VAL A 188 16.36 5.88 8.99
N GLY A 189 15.23 6.48 9.41
CA GLY A 189 14.02 6.56 8.60
C GLY A 189 14.24 7.32 7.28
N ILE A 190 14.94 8.46 7.31
CA ILE A 190 15.25 9.24 6.10
C ILE A 190 16.09 8.41 5.12
N VAL A 191 17.12 7.73 5.62
CA VAL A 191 18.02 6.92 4.79
C VAL A 191 17.27 5.76 4.14
N GLU A 192 16.38 5.10 4.87
CA GLU A 192 15.54 4.04 4.31
C GLU A 192 14.59 4.55 3.23
N GLU A 193 13.97 5.71 3.40
CA GLU A 193 13.07 6.28 2.38
C GLU A 193 13.86 6.75 1.14
N LEU A 194 15.07 7.28 1.32
CA LEU A 194 15.98 7.61 0.21
C LEU A 194 16.40 6.35 -0.56
N ALA A 195 16.74 5.27 0.15
CA ALA A 195 17.08 3.99 -0.48
C ALA A 195 15.92 3.44 -1.31
N LYS A 196 14.69 3.47 -0.77
CA LYS A 196 13.48 3.11 -1.52
C LYS A 196 13.27 4.02 -2.73
N CYS A 197 13.48 5.33 -2.59
CA CYS A 197 13.35 6.29 -3.69
C CYS A 197 14.27 5.93 -4.88
N VAL A 198 15.54 5.57 -4.61
CA VAL A 198 16.47 5.11 -5.66
C VAL A 198 15.91 3.88 -6.38
N VAL A 199 15.45 2.87 -5.64
CA VAL A 199 14.90 1.65 -6.24
C VAL A 199 13.60 1.92 -7.00
N ILE A 200 12.74 2.80 -6.50
CA ILE A 200 11.51 3.24 -7.18
C ILE A 200 11.85 3.87 -8.53
N ILE A 201 12.83 4.77 -8.59
CA ILE A 201 13.29 5.42 -9.83
C ILE A 201 13.81 4.37 -10.82
N LEU A 202 14.62 3.41 -10.35
CA LEU A 202 15.14 2.31 -11.19
C LEU A 202 13.98 1.55 -11.85
N PHE A 203 12.99 1.12 -11.06
CA PHE A 203 11.85 0.36 -11.56
C PHE A 203 10.92 1.19 -12.46
N ILE A 204 10.66 2.45 -12.13
CA ILE A 204 9.90 3.38 -12.99
C ILE A 204 10.57 3.52 -14.37
N ASN A 205 11.89 3.56 -14.42
CA ASN A 205 12.65 3.65 -15.65
C ASN A 205 12.66 2.33 -16.42
N SER A 206 12.91 1.19 -15.76
CA SER A 206 12.91 -0.14 -16.38
C SER A 206 11.56 -0.48 -17.01
N TYR A 207 10.46 -0.18 -16.33
CA TYR A 207 9.10 -0.41 -16.83
C TYR A 207 8.57 0.71 -17.73
N LYS A 208 9.38 1.75 -17.99
CA LYS A 208 8.98 2.94 -18.77
C LYS A 208 7.64 3.52 -18.30
N ALA A 209 7.42 3.54 -16.99
CA ALA A 209 6.18 4.02 -16.38
C ALA A 209 6.02 5.52 -16.58
N ASN A 210 4.84 5.95 -17.04
CA ASN A 210 4.57 7.36 -17.41
C ASN A 210 3.30 7.94 -16.77
N TYR A 211 2.58 7.16 -15.97
CA TYR A 211 1.33 7.59 -15.34
C TYR A 211 1.48 7.57 -13.81
N ILE A 212 0.86 8.54 -13.14
CA ILE A 212 1.00 8.73 -11.68
C ILE A 212 0.62 7.45 -10.94
N PHE A 213 -0.51 6.83 -11.28
CA PHE A 213 -0.94 5.57 -10.67
C PHE A 213 0.02 4.40 -10.90
N ASN A 214 0.82 4.39 -11.98
CA ASN A 214 1.89 3.41 -12.13
C ASN A 214 3.00 3.66 -11.11
N GLY A 215 3.40 4.92 -10.93
CA GLY A 215 4.40 5.31 -9.94
C GLY A 215 3.96 4.95 -8.53
N VAL A 216 2.71 5.29 -8.18
CA VAL A 216 2.06 4.93 -6.91
C VAL A 216 2.09 3.42 -6.68
N LEU A 217 1.67 2.62 -7.68
CA LEU A 217 1.68 1.16 -7.56
C LEU A 217 3.10 0.60 -7.41
N ILE A 218 4.07 1.07 -8.21
CA ILE A 218 5.49 0.65 -8.10
C ILE A 218 6.03 0.96 -6.71
N GLY A 219 5.77 2.18 -6.21
CA GLY A 219 6.13 2.62 -4.87
C GLY A 219 5.52 1.72 -3.80
N ALA A 220 4.21 1.48 -3.86
CA ALA A 220 3.50 0.59 -2.94
C ALA A 220 4.08 -0.84 -2.96
N CYS A 221 4.43 -1.38 -4.13
CA CYS A 221 5.08 -2.70 -4.24
C CYS A 221 6.39 -2.74 -3.45
N ILE A 222 7.29 -1.78 -3.69
CA ILE A 222 8.62 -1.72 -3.07
C ILE A 222 8.49 -1.49 -1.56
N GLY A 223 7.65 -0.56 -1.13
CA GLY A 223 7.42 -0.25 0.28
C GLY A 223 6.79 -1.41 1.05
N ALA A 224 5.81 -2.10 0.44
CA ALA A 224 5.22 -3.29 1.03
C ALA A 224 6.26 -4.41 1.15
N GLY A 225 7.05 -4.66 0.11
CA GLY A 225 8.11 -5.67 0.14
C GLY A 225 9.13 -5.40 1.25
N PHE A 226 9.65 -4.16 1.29
CA PHE A 226 10.55 -3.69 2.34
C PHE A 226 9.97 -3.95 3.74
N SER A 227 8.71 -3.53 3.97
CA SER A 227 8.04 -3.69 5.26
C SER A 227 7.89 -5.16 5.69
N VAL A 228 7.60 -6.08 4.76
CA VAL A 228 7.46 -7.51 5.05
C VAL A 228 8.80 -8.09 5.51
N PHE A 229 9.85 -7.88 4.73
CA PHE A 229 11.17 -8.45 5.01
C PHE A 229 11.77 -7.86 6.29
N GLU A 230 11.70 -6.54 6.46
CA GLU A 230 12.16 -5.87 7.66
C GLU A 230 11.40 -6.36 8.91
N SER A 231 10.06 -6.35 8.86
CA SER A 231 9.25 -6.79 10.00
C SER A 231 9.52 -8.25 10.36
N SER A 232 9.76 -9.12 9.37
CA SER A 232 10.11 -10.51 9.65
C SER A 232 11.42 -10.65 10.41
N GLY A 233 12.41 -9.80 10.11
CA GLY A 233 13.67 -9.71 10.85
C GLY A 233 13.46 -9.25 12.29
N TYR A 234 12.74 -8.14 12.50
CA TYR A 234 12.43 -7.65 13.84
C TYR A 234 11.67 -8.66 14.69
N VAL A 235 10.71 -9.38 14.10
CA VAL A 235 9.96 -10.42 14.84
C VAL A 235 10.88 -11.59 15.19
N SER A 236 11.79 -11.97 14.30
CA SER A 236 12.77 -13.02 14.57
C SER A 236 13.76 -12.64 15.68
N GLU A 237 14.12 -11.37 15.77
CA GLU A 237 15.09 -10.85 16.74
C GLU A 237 14.47 -10.58 18.11
N TYR A 238 13.33 -9.87 18.15
CA TYR A 238 12.69 -9.38 19.38
C TYR A 238 11.49 -10.25 19.83
N GLY A 239 11.12 -11.27 19.06
CA GLY A 239 10.08 -12.24 19.40
C GLY A 239 8.68 -11.93 18.85
N LEU A 240 7.76 -12.88 19.02
CA LEU A 240 6.43 -12.87 18.39
C LEU A 240 5.53 -11.70 18.82
N ALA A 241 5.72 -11.15 20.02
CA ALA A 241 4.94 -10.00 20.48
C ALA A 241 5.12 -8.77 19.57
N THR A 242 6.30 -8.65 18.94
CA THR A 242 6.66 -7.61 17.99
C THR A 242 5.78 -7.63 16.73
N ILE A 243 5.11 -8.75 16.41
CA ILE A 243 4.19 -8.81 15.27
C ILE A 243 3.07 -7.78 15.42
N PHE A 244 2.54 -7.60 16.62
CA PHE A 244 1.40 -6.70 16.84
C PHE A 244 1.80 -5.24 16.68
N THR A 245 2.94 -4.83 17.24
CA THR A 245 3.45 -3.46 17.12
C THR A 245 3.82 -3.15 15.68
N ARG A 246 4.51 -4.05 15.00
CA ARG A 246 4.89 -3.91 13.59
C ARG A 246 3.69 -3.91 12.65
N SER A 247 2.69 -4.77 12.89
CA SER A 247 1.47 -4.81 12.09
C SER A 247 0.63 -3.56 12.24
N PHE A 248 0.55 -2.99 13.46
CA PHE A 248 -0.13 -1.72 13.69
C PHE A 248 0.59 -0.56 12.99
N GLN A 249 1.91 -0.49 13.12
CA GLN A 249 2.73 0.50 12.42
C GLN A 249 2.61 0.37 10.90
N ALA A 250 2.52 -0.85 10.36
CA ALA A 250 2.41 -1.12 8.92
C ALA A 250 1.22 -0.43 8.22
N ILE A 251 0.17 -0.04 8.95
CA ILE A 251 -1.02 0.65 8.39
C ILE A 251 -0.64 2.01 7.79
N GLY A 252 0.37 2.71 8.35
CA GLY A 252 0.74 4.08 8.00
C GLY A 252 2.19 4.27 7.52
N THR A 253 2.94 3.20 7.31
CA THR A 253 4.40 3.27 7.12
C THR A 253 4.82 2.99 5.67
N HIS A 254 5.91 2.26 5.46
CA HIS A 254 6.72 2.22 4.24
C HIS A 254 5.92 2.04 2.95
N THR A 255 4.83 1.28 2.96
CA THR A 255 3.97 1.10 1.78
C THR A 255 3.39 2.41 1.27
N ILE A 256 2.80 3.22 2.16
CA ILE A 256 2.15 4.48 1.79
C ILE A 256 3.20 5.53 1.42
N TRP A 257 4.26 5.65 2.21
CA TRP A 257 5.35 6.59 1.94
C TRP A 257 6.04 6.32 0.60
N ALA A 258 6.36 5.05 0.32
CA ALA A 258 6.92 4.65 -0.95
C ALA A 258 5.95 4.91 -2.12
N ALA A 259 4.64 4.68 -1.92
CA ALA A 259 3.62 4.99 -2.92
C ALA A 259 3.56 6.50 -3.26
N ILE A 260 3.62 7.36 -2.23
CA ILE A 260 3.70 8.82 -2.40
C ILE A 260 4.96 9.20 -3.17
N ILE A 261 6.13 8.66 -2.78
CA ILE A 261 7.40 8.88 -3.48
C ILE A 261 7.28 8.47 -4.95
N GLY A 262 6.72 7.30 -5.24
CA GLY A 262 6.54 6.84 -6.61
C GLY A 262 5.64 7.74 -7.46
N GLY A 263 4.55 8.26 -6.88
CA GLY A 263 3.72 9.27 -7.52
C GLY A 263 4.48 10.58 -7.80
N ALA A 264 5.23 11.06 -6.80
CA ALA A 264 6.03 12.27 -6.90
C ALA A 264 7.15 12.16 -7.96
N VAL A 265 7.82 11.02 -8.05
CA VAL A 265 8.84 10.75 -9.09
C VAL A 265 8.23 10.86 -10.49
N ILE A 266 7.02 10.32 -10.71
CA ILE A 266 6.34 10.47 -12.00
C ILE A 266 5.96 11.93 -12.29
N LEU A 267 5.54 12.70 -11.28
CA LEU A 267 5.21 14.12 -11.42
C LEU A 267 6.44 14.98 -11.77
N GLY A 268 7.60 14.68 -11.18
CA GLY A 268 8.86 15.37 -11.49
C GLY A 268 9.47 14.97 -12.84
N LYS A 269 9.14 13.77 -13.33
CA LYS A 269 9.67 13.19 -14.57
C LYS A 269 9.13 13.89 -15.82
N ALA A 270 10.00 14.21 -16.78
CA ALA A 270 9.56 14.59 -18.12
C ALA A 270 8.79 13.43 -18.82
N ARG A 271 7.56 13.70 -19.29
CA ARG A 271 6.67 12.69 -19.88
C ARG A 271 7.36 11.89 -20.99
N LYS A 272 7.23 10.56 -20.98
CA LYS A 272 7.79 9.60 -21.95
C LYS A 272 9.33 9.54 -22.01
N LYS A 273 10.06 10.25 -21.15
CA LYS A 273 11.52 10.14 -21.01
C LYS A 273 11.87 9.41 -19.71
N PRO A 274 13.02 8.73 -19.57
CA PRO A 274 13.44 8.20 -18.28
C PRO A 274 13.65 9.33 -17.26
N PHE A 275 13.41 9.06 -15.98
CA PHE A 275 13.76 9.97 -14.90
C PHE A 275 15.28 10.02 -14.74
N THR A 276 15.82 11.23 -14.61
CA THR A 276 17.25 11.53 -14.51
C THR A 276 17.52 12.43 -13.30
N ALA A 277 18.76 12.50 -12.83
CA ALA A 277 19.11 13.35 -11.69
C ALA A 277 18.78 14.85 -11.90
N LYS A 278 18.73 15.31 -13.16
CA LYS A 278 18.33 16.68 -13.49
C LYS A 278 16.86 16.96 -13.15
N ASP A 279 16.02 15.93 -13.19
CA ASP A 279 14.58 16.06 -12.95
C ASP A 279 14.25 16.42 -11.49
N PHE A 280 15.18 16.21 -10.54
CA PHE A 280 15.03 16.68 -9.15
C PHE A 280 15.06 18.21 -9.02
N VAL A 281 15.68 18.91 -9.97
CA VAL A 281 15.93 20.37 -9.90
C VAL A 281 15.14 21.14 -10.96
N THR A 282 14.62 20.46 -11.98
CA THR A 282 13.75 21.08 -12.98
C THR A 282 12.34 21.28 -12.44
N LYS A 283 11.70 22.39 -12.81
CA LYS A 283 10.30 22.66 -12.44
C LYS A 283 9.39 21.49 -12.86
N PRO A 284 8.55 20.96 -11.95
CA PRO A 284 7.58 19.92 -12.31
C PRO A 284 6.67 20.43 -13.40
N LYS A 285 6.44 19.62 -14.44
CA LYS A 285 5.50 19.96 -15.50
C LYS A 285 4.18 19.23 -15.23
N PHE A 286 3.24 19.96 -14.64
CA PHE A 286 1.86 19.52 -14.55
C PHE A 286 1.26 19.56 -15.97
N TYR A 287 0.79 18.41 -16.45
CA TYR A 287 0.13 18.23 -17.75
C TYR A 287 -1.21 17.54 -17.56
#